data_AF-Q05K79-F1
#
_entry.id   AF-Q05K79-F1
#
_cell.length_a   1.000
_cell.length_b   1.000
_cell.length_c   1.000
_cell.angle_alpha   90.00
_cell.angle_beta   90.00
_cell.angle_gamma   90.00
#
_symmetry.space_group_name_H-M   'P 1'
#
loop_
_entity.id
_entity.type
_entity.pdbx_description
1 polymer ?
#
loop_
_entity_poly.entity_id
_entity_poly.type
_entity_poly.pdbx_seq_one_letter_code
_entity_poly.pdbx_strand_id
1 'polypeptide(L)' 'DHIGAYGINVYHTYGPSGYYTHEFDGDEEFYVDLEKRETVWRLPVFSKFTSFDPQGALRNIATAKHNLEVLIQRSNSTAA' A
#
# COMPACT_ATOMS: atom_id res chain seq x y z
N ASP A 1 -24.97 0.12 3.76
CA ASP A 1 -24.07 -0.39 2.73
C ASP A 1 -22.64 -0.22 3.24
N HIS A 2 -21.71 -1.07 2.84
CA HIS A 2 -20.33 -1.07 3.33
C HIS A 2 -19.34 -1.06 2.17
N ILE A 3 -18.19 -0.40 2.34
CA ILE A 3 -17.16 -0.27 1.30
C ILE A 3 -15.81 -0.75 1.86
N GLY A 4 -15.20 -1.74 1.21
CA GLY A 4 -13.85 -2.21 1.51
C GLY A 4 -12.87 -1.85 0.40
N ALA A 5 -11.69 -1.37 0.77
CA ALA A 5 -10.57 -1.10 -0.13
C ALA A 5 -9.37 -1.99 0.25
N TYR A 6 -9.32 -3.19 -0.33
CA TYR A 6 -8.31 -4.21 -0.01
C TYR A 6 -7.03 -4.07 -0.81
N GLY A 7 -6.32 -2.96 -0.58
CA GLY A 7 -5.01 -2.70 -1.17
C GLY A 7 -4.96 -1.35 -1.88
N ILE A 8 -5.03 -0.28 -1.09
CA ILE A 8 -4.66 1.06 -1.54
C ILE A 8 -3.13 1.10 -1.61
N ASN A 9 -2.58 1.52 -2.75
CA ASN A 9 -1.15 1.56 -3.02
C ASN A 9 -0.74 2.97 -3.42
N VAL A 10 0.25 3.54 -2.73
CA VAL A 10 0.87 4.81 -3.12
C VAL A 10 2.36 4.58 -3.30
N TYR A 11 2.91 5.03 -4.42
CA TYR A 11 4.35 5.03 -4.65
C TYR A 11 4.76 6.39 -5.23
N HIS A 12 5.90 6.91 -4.78
CA HIS A 12 6.45 8.19 -5.24
C HIS A 12 7.98 8.12 -5.30
N THR A 13 8.60 9.04 -6.03
CA THR A 13 10.06 9.05 -6.26
C THR A 13 10.85 9.83 -5.21
N TYR A 14 10.19 10.63 -4.35
CA TYR A 14 10.84 11.44 -3.31
C TYR A 14 11.40 10.64 -2.11
N GLY A 15 11.29 9.32 -2.11
CA GLY A 15 11.74 8.47 -1.01
C GLY A 15 11.79 6.98 -1.38
N PRO A 16 12.40 6.14 -0.54
CA PRO A 16 12.61 4.72 -0.84
C PRO A 16 11.34 3.87 -0.69
N SER A 17 10.33 4.34 0.05
CA SER A 17 9.16 3.55 0.44
C SER A 17 7.85 4.13 -0.10
N GLY A 18 6.96 3.25 -0.58
CA GLY A 18 5.56 3.57 -0.81
C GLY A 18 4.69 3.30 0.42
N TYR A 19 3.37 3.35 0.26
CA TYR A 19 2.38 3.03 1.30
C TYR A 19 1.41 1.96 0.78
N TYR A 20 1.05 1.04 1.68
CA TYR A 20 0.05 0.00 1.45
C TYR A 20 -0.92 -0.06 2.62
N THR A 21 -2.22 0.07 2.37
CA THR A 21 -3.28 -0.03 3.39
C THR A 21 -4.46 -0.85 2.93
N HIS A 22 -5.17 -1.44 3.89
CA HIS A 22 -6.55 -1.90 3.73
C HIS A 22 -7.46 -0.99 4.55
N GLU A 23 -8.59 -0.62 3.98
CA GLU A 23 -9.58 0.25 4.61
C GLU A 23 -10.98 -0.35 4.52
N PHE A 24 -11.79 -0.13 5.56
CA PHE A 24 -13.19 -0.54 5.62
C PHE A 24 -14.05 0.62 6.13
N ASP A 25 -15.06 1.02 5.36
CA ASP A 25 -15.92 2.20 5.61
C ASP A 25 -15.15 3.51 5.86
N GLY A 26 -13.94 3.62 5.30
CA GLY A 26 -13.06 4.78 5.45
C GLY A 26 -12.11 4.73 6.66
N ASP A 27 -12.21 3.70 7.49
CA ASP A 27 -11.27 3.44 8.57
C ASP A 27 -10.16 2.48 8.11
N GLU A 28 -8.91 2.77 8.49
CA GLU A 28 -7.78 1.88 8.25
C GLU A 28 -7.92 0.59 9.08
N GLU A 29 -7.87 -0.56 8.41
CA GLU A 29 -7.76 -1.87 9.07
C GLU A 29 -6.30 -2.15 9.47
N PHE A 30 -5.38 -1.97 8.52
CA PHE A 30 -3.94 -2.11 8.73
C PHE A 30 -3.13 -1.42 7.62
N TYR A 31 -1.86 -1.17 7.90
CA TYR A 31 -0.85 -0.85 6.90
C TYR A 31 0.26 -1.91 6.89
N VAL A 32 1.08 -1.94 5.84
CA VAL A 32 2.30 -2.77 5.81
C VAL A 32 3.53 -1.89 5.96
N ASP A 33 4.33 -2.16 7.00
CA ASP A 33 5.67 -1.60 7.12
C ASP A 33 6.56 -2.33 6.09
N LEU A 34 6.87 -1.64 4.99
CA LEU A 34 7.59 -2.23 3.86
C LEU A 34 9.06 -2.51 4.18
N GLU A 35 9.65 -1.79 5.14
CA GLU A 35 11.03 -1.98 5.54
C GLU A 35 11.16 -3.22 6.44
N LYS A 36 10.30 -3.31 7.45
CA LYS A 36 10.24 -4.46 8.36
C LYS A 36 9.52 -5.67 7.77
N ARG A 37 8.79 -5.47 6.66
CA ARG A 37 7.99 -6.48 5.97
C ARG A 37 6.97 -7.13 6.91
N GLU A 38 6.23 -6.29 7.63
CA GLU A 38 5.24 -6.73 8.60
C GLU A 38 3.90 -6.00 8.42
N THR A 39 2.82 -6.72 8.71
CA THR A 39 1.47 -6.15 8.75
C THR A 39 1.24 -5.52 10.12
N VAL A 40 0.97 -4.21 10.13
CA VAL A 40 0.71 -3.45 11.35
C VAL A 40 -0.78 -3.10 11.42
N TRP A 41 -1.48 -3.75 12.34
CA TRP A 41 -2.91 -3.56 12.55
C TRP A 41 -3.21 -2.25 13.26
N ARG A 42 -4.19 -1.49 12.75
CA ARG A 42 -4.65 -0.25 13.38
C ARG A 42 -5.20 -0.50 14.78
N LEU A 43 -6.03 -1.55 14.90
CA LEU A 43 -6.50 -2.09 16.17
C LEU A 43 -5.86 -3.46 16.41
N PRO A 44 -5.02 -3.63 17.44
CA PRO A 44 -4.32 -4.90 17.69
C PRO A 44 -5.23 -6.11 17.82
N VAL A 45 -6.50 -5.92 18.22
CA VAL A 45 -7.47 -7.01 18.36
C VAL A 45 -7.79 -7.70 17.02
N PHE A 46 -7.70 -7.00 15.89
CA PHE A 46 -7.98 -7.57 14.57
C PHE A 46 -7.00 -8.67 14.18
N SER A 47 -5.74 -8.56 14.62
CA SER A 47 -4.71 -9.60 14.43
C SER A 47 -5.06 -10.96 15.04
N LYS A 48 -6.04 -11.02 15.96
CA LYS A 48 -6.52 -12.27 16.55
C LYS A 48 -7.57 -12.97 15.69
N PHE A 49 -8.23 -12.24 14.80
CA PHE A 49 -9.35 -12.75 13.99
C PHE A 49 -8.97 -12.91 12.52
N THR A 50 -7.98 -12.16 12.05
CA THR A 50 -7.52 -12.18 10.67
C THR A 50 -6.01 -11.93 10.60
N SER A 51 -5.44 -12.21 9.44
CA SER A 51 -4.02 -12.05 9.14
C SER A 51 -3.86 -11.61 7.70
N PHE A 52 -2.80 -10.87 7.40
CA PHE A 52 -2.41 -10.51 6.05
C PHE A 52 -0.93 -10.80 5.84
N ASP A 53 -0.60 -11.45 4.73
CA ASP A 53 0.80 -11.70 4.34
C ASP A 53 1.40 -10.43 3.71
N PRO A 54 2.39 -9.79 4.35
CA PRO A 54 3.01 -8.57 3.84
C PRO A 54 3.67 -8.74 2.45
N GLN A 55 3.95 -9.97 2.03
CA GLN A 55 4.45 -10.26 0.68
C GLN A 55 3.50 -9.77 -0.44
N GLY A 56 2.19 -9.76 -0.18
CA GLY A 56 1.19 -9.21 -1.09
C GLY A 56 1.40 -7.71 -1.34
N ALA A 57 1.62 -6.94 -0.26
CA ALA A 57 1.91 -5.52 -0.34
C ALA A 57 3.22 -5.23 -1.08
N LEU A 58 4.29 -5.96 -0.77
CA LEU A 58 5.59 -5.80 -1.43
C LEU A 58 5.49 -5.97 -2.95
N ARG A 59 4.70 -6.96 -3.42
CA ARG A 59 4.45 -7.19 -4.84
C ARG A 59 3.69 -6.03 -5.48
N ASN A 60 2.68 -5.49 -4.79
CA ASN A 60 1.91 -4.38 -5.31
C ASN A 60 2.74 -3.09 -5.38
N ILE A 61 3.59 -2.82 -4.39
CA ILE A 61 4.51 -1.67 -4.41
C ILE A 61 5.54 -1.79 -5.54
N ALA A 62 6.08 -2.99 -5.79
CA ALA A 62 6.97 -3.23 -6.93
C ALA A 62 6.26 -2.94 -8.27
N THR A 63 4.98 -3.31 -8.38
CA THR A 63 4.15 -3.02 -9.55
C THR A 63 3.85 -1.52 -9.68
N ALA A 64 3.52 -0.84 -8.57
CA ALA A 64 3.28 0.59 -8.53
C ALA A 64 4.52 1.39 -8.94
N LYS A 65 5.72 0.98 -8.49
CA LYS A 65 7.00 1.54 -8.93
C LYS A 65 7.17 1.44 -10.44
N HIS A 66 7.04 0.23 -10.99
CA HIS A 66 7.18 0.02 -12.43
C HIS A 66 6.19 0.86 -13.23
N ASN A 67 4.92 0.89 -12.80
CA ASN A 67 3.89 1.69 -13.46
C ASN A 67 4.20 3.20 -13.38
N LEU A 68 4.70 3.69 -12.24
CA LEU A 68 5.07 5.09 -12.09
C LEU A 68 6.23 5.47 -13.03
N GLU A 69 7.25 4.62 -13.17
CA GLU A 69 8.35 4.84 -14.12
C GLU A 69 7.83 4.97 -15.57
N VAL A 70 6.89 4.12 -15.97
CA VAL A 70 6.23 4.21 -17.28
C VAL A 70 5.40 5.49 -17.42
N LEU A 71 4.66 5.88 -16.37
CA LEU A 71 3.84 7.09 -16.38
C LEU A 71 4.68 8.36 -16.49
N ILE A 72 5.80 8.44 -15.78
CA ILE A 72 6.76 9.55 -15.87
C ILE A 72 7.29 9.70 -17.30
N GLN A 73 7.62 8.59 -17.96
CA GLN A 73 8.06 8.62 -19.35
C GLN A 73 6.95 9.12 -20.29
N ARG A 74 5.71 8.62 -20.11
CA ARG A 74 4.56 9.02 -20.92
C ARG A 74 4.14 10.47 -20.71
N SER A 75 4.34 11.01 -19.51
CA SER A 75 4.00 12.39 -19.16
C SER A 75 5.13 13.38 -19.50
N ASN A 76 6.11 12.99 -20.32
CA ASN A 76 7.28 13.81 -20.65
C ASN A 76 8.04 14.32 -19.41
N SER A 77 8.09 13.51 -18.35
CA SER A 77 8.71 13.88 -17.07
C SER A 77 8.16 15.18 -16.48
N THR A 78 6.86 15.44 -16.68
CA THR A 78 6.18 16.58 -16.04
C THR A 78 6.32 16.42 -14.53
N ALA A 79 6.91 17.42 -13.87
CA ALA A 79 6.97 17.46 -12.42
C ALA A 79 5.54 17.57 -11.85
N ALA A 80 5.27 16.82 -10.78
CA ALA A 80 4.04 16.94 -10.02
C ALA A 80 3.98 18.27 -9.25
#